data_AF-A0A432JQ03-F1
#
_entry.id   AF-A0A432JQ03-F1
#
_cell.length_a   1.000
_cell.length_b   1.000
_cell.length_c   1.000
_cell.angle_alpha   90.00
_cell.angle_beta   90.00
_cell.angle_gamma   90.00
#
_symmetry.space_group_name_H-M   'P 1'
#
loop_
_entity.id
_entity.type
_entity.pdbx_description
1 polymer ?
#
loop_
_entity_poly.entity_id
_entity_poly.type
_entity_poly.pdbx_seq_one_letter_code
_entity_poly.pdbx_strand_id
1 'polypeptide(L)'
;HTGKCPVGIATQDPLLTQRLDPDEGAERVANYINSMTMEMTLLTRSLGKSDVHSLEPEDLAALTLEASAMARIPLVGTNKVFGE
;
A
#
# COMPACT_ATOMS: atom_id res chain seq x y z
N HIS A 1 11.20 19.06 4.31
CA HIS A 1 10.96 20.29 5.09
C HIS A 1 11.68 21.55 4.54
N THR A 2 12.51 21.46 3.50
CA THR A 2 13.36 22.59 3.04
C THR A 2 12.66 23.61 2.14
N GLY A 3 11.41 23.33 1.70
CA GLY A 3 10.68 24.17 0.75
C GLY A 3 11.24 24.15 -0.69
N LYS A 4 12.29 23.37 -0.96
CA LYS A 4 12.99 23.31 -2.25
C LYS A 4 12.64 22.05 -3.03
N CYS A 5 11.36 21.65 -3.04
CA CYS A 5 10.92 20.47 -3.76
C CYS A 5 11.26 20.63 -5.25
N PRO A 6 12.11 19.75 -5.83
CA PRO A 6 12.57 19.93 -7.21
C PRO A 6 11.45 19.75 -8.24
N VAL A 7 10.37 19.06 -7.88
CA VAL A 7 9.22 18.75 -8.75
C VAL A 7 8.00 19.61 -8.46
N GLY A 8 8.12 20.66 -7.63
CA GLY A 8 7.05 21.64 -7.46
C GLY A 8 5.88 21.25 -6.53
N ILE A 9 5.88 20.06 -5.93
CA ILE A 9 4.78 19.59 -5.07
C ILE A 9 4.83 20.22 -3.67
N ALA A 10 5.96 20.08 -2.98
CA ALA A 10 6.11 20.51 -1.57
C ALA A 10 6.91 21.83 -1.46
N THR A 11 6.47 22.86 -2.16
CA THR A 11 7.09 24.19 -2.20
C THR A 11 6.05 25.30 -2.31
N GLN A 12 6.43 26.51 -1.93
CA GLN A 12 5.63 27.74 -2.12
C GLN A 12 6.37 28.75 -3.03
N ASP A 13 7.55 28.39 -3.55
CA ASP A 13 8.30 29.22 -4.49
C ASP A 13 7.58 29.18 -5.85
N PRO A 14 7.17 30.33 -6.41
CA PRO A 14 6.46 30.39 -7.69
C PRO A 14 7.23 29.75 -8.85
N LEU A 15 8.57 29.82 -8.86
CA LEU A 15 9.40 29.23 -9.91
C LEU A 15 9.45 27.69 -9.83
N LEU A 16 9.35 27.15 -8.62
CA LEU A 16 9.34 25.71 -8.41
C LEU A 16 7.93 25.13 -8.60
N THR A 17 6.90 25.85 -8.16
CA THR A 17 5.48 25.43 -8.26
C THR A 17 5.06 25.23 -9.71
N GLN A 18 5.52 26.08 -10.62
CA GLN A 18 5.26 25.97 -12.07
C GLN A 18 5.74 24.65 -12.71
N ARG A 19 6.55 23.85 -12.02
CA ARG A 19 7.03 22.55 -12.51
C ARG A 19 5.99 21.44 -12.38
N LEU A 20 4.98 21.63 -11.53
CA LEU A 20 3.88 20.69 -11.40
C LEU A 20 2.79 21.07 -12.40
N ASP A 21 2.48 20.16 -13.33
CA ASP A 21 1.26 20.22 -14.12
C ASP A 21 0.14 19.49 -13.37
N PRO A 22 -0.90 20.20 -12.87
CA PRO A 22 -1.97 19.58 -12.10
C PRO A 22 -2.83 18.61 -12.91
N ASP A 23 -3.03 18.87 -14.20
CA ASP A 23 -3.90 18.06 -15.04
C ASP A 23 -3.21 16.71 -15.36
N GLU A 24 -1.94 16.75 -15.75
CA GLU A 24 -1.13 15.54 -15.95
C GLU A 24 -0.96 14.77 -14.62
N GLY A 25 -0.72 15.48 -13.52
CA GLY A 25 -0.62 14.89 -12.19
C GLY A 25 -1.89 14.16 -11.77
N ALA A 26 -3.06 14.77 -12.02
CA ALA A 26 -4.36 14.18 -11.72
C ALA A 26 -4.61 12.90 -12.53
N GLU A 27 -4.28 12.90 -13.82
CA GLU A 27 -4.41 11.70 -14.67
C GLU A 27 -3.53 10.54 -14.16
N ARG A 28 -2.28 10.83 -13.79
CA ARG A 28 -1.36 9.84 -13.21
C ARG A 28 -1.89 9.26 -11.90
N VAL A 29 -2.43 10.10 -11.01
CA VAL A 29 -3.02 9.66 -9.74
C VAL A 29 -4.25 8.79 -9.99
N ALA A 30 -5.13 9.17 -10.92
CA ALA A 30 -6.30 8.38 -11.28
C ALA A 30 -5.90 6.98 -11.82
N ASN A 31 -4.91 6.93 -12.71
CA ASN A 31 -4.38 5.68 -13.25
C ASN A 31 -3.74 4.81 -12.17
N TYR A 32 -3.02 5.40 -11.22
CA TYR A 32 -2.44 4.69 -10.09
C TYR A 32 -3.52 4.08 -9.20
N ILE A 33 -4.53 4.85 -8.78
CA ILE A 33 -5.62 4.36 -7.92
C ILE A 33 -6.39 3.24 -8.62
N ASN A 34 -6.70 3.39 -9.92
CA ASN A 34 -7.37 2.34 -10.69
C ASN A 34 -6.54 1.05 -10.74
N SER A 35 -5.23 1.16 -11.00
CA SER A 35 -4.32 0.01 -11.07
C SER A 35 -4.21 -0.70 -9.72
N MET A 36 -4.01 0.04 -8.63
CA MET A 36 -3.96 -0.49 -7.27
C MET A 36 -5.28 -1.16 -6.86
N THR A 37 -6.41 -0.60 -7.29
CA THR A 37 -7.75 -1.18 -7.01
C THR A 37 -7.93 -2.51 -7.74
N MET A 38 -7.50 -2.60 -9.00
CA MET A 38 -7.53 -3.86 -9.75
C MET A 38 -6.61 -4.92 -9.11
N GLU A 39 -5.40 -4.54 -8.70
CA GLU A 39 -4.47 -5.45 -8.02
C GLU A 39 -5.03 -5.96 -6.68
N MET A 40 -5.58 -5.07 -5.86
CA MET A 40 -6.26 -5.44 -4.61
C MET A 40 -7.40 -6.42 -4.87
N THR A 41 -8.19 -6.18 -5.92
CA THR A 41 -9.28 -7.07 -6.32
C THR A 41 -8.74 -8.45 -6.72
N LEU A 42 -7.65 -8.51 -7.48
CA LEU A 42 -7.03 -9.77 -7.89
C LEU A 42 -6.54 -10.58 -6.68
N LEU A 43 -5.83 -9.94 -5.74
CA LEU A 43 -5.35 -10.58 -4.52
C LEU A 43 -6.52 -11.09 -3.66
N THR A 44 -7.51 -10.24 -3.39
CA THR A 44 -8.70 -10.59 -2.60
C THR A 44 -9.43 -11.81 -3.20
N ARG A 45 -9.59 -11.83 -4.52
CA ARG A 45 -10.26 -12.95 -5.22
C ARG A 45 -9.43 -14.23 -5.21
N SER A 46 -8.10 -14.14 -5.27
CA SER A 46 -7.22 -15.32 -5.16
C SER A 46 -7.34 -16.03 -3.81
N LEU A 47 -7.71 -15.28 -2.76
CA LEU A 47 -8.00 -15.79 -1.42
C LEU A 47 -9.44 -16.32 -1.28
N GLY A 48 -10.22 -16.34 -2.35
CA GLY A 48 -11.61 -16.81 -2.35
C GLY A 48 -12.61 -15.81 -1.76
N LYS A 49 -12.21 -14.54 -1.56
CA LYS A 49 -13.07 -13.48 -1.02
C LYS A 49 -13.61 -12.61 -2.16
N SER A 50 -14.84 -12.11 -2.00
CA SER A 50 -15.48 -11.21 -2.97
C SER A 50 -15.28 -9.73 -2.67
N ASP A 51 -14.88 -9.39 -1.44
CA ASP A 51 -14.74 -8.03 -0.94
C ASP A 51 -13.48 -7.94 -0.07
N VAL A 52 -12.71 -6.86 -0.22
CA VAL A 52 -11.45 -6.64 0.51
C VAL A 52 -11.68 -6.51 2.02
N HIS A 53 -12.86 -6.07 2.45
CA HIS A 53 -13.25 -6.00 3.84
C HIS A 53 -13.53 -7.38 4.47
N SER A 54 -13.52 -8.45 3.67
CA SER A 54 -13.67 -9.83 4.14
C SER A 54 -12.33 -10.54 4.39
N LEU A 55 -11.20 -9.82 4.31
CA LEU A 55 -9.89 -10.36 4.65
C LEU A 55 -9.77 -10.54 6.16
N GLU A 56 -9.32 -11.72 6.56
CA GLU A 56 -9.16 -12.12 7.97
C GLU A 56 -7.67 -12.40 8.28
N PRO A 57 -7.26 -12.47 9.55
CA PRO A 57 -5.88 -12.82 9.92
C PRO A 57 -5.39 -14.15 9.35
N GLU A 58 -6.29 -15.10 9.07
CA GLU A 58 -5.93 -16.39 8.44
C GLU A 58 -5.50 -16.24 6.97
N ASP A 59 -5.85 -15.14 6.32
CA ASP A 59 -5.44 -14.82 4.94
C ASP A 59 -4.01 -14.24 4.89
N LEU A 60 -3.36 -14.04 6.04
CA LEU A 60 -2.02 -13.48 6.17
C LEU A 60 -0.98 -14.53 6.57
N ALA A 61 0.28 -14.26 6.23
CA ALA A 61 1.42 -15.04 6.68
C ALA A 61 2.54 -14.10 7.16
N ALA A 62 3.08 -14.36 8.36
CA ALA A 62 4.19 -13.60 8.89
C ALA A 62 5.51 -14.02 8.21
N LEU A 63 6.33 -13.03 7.84
CA LEU A 63 7.65 -13.25 7.24
C LEU A 63 8.79 -13.29 8.27
N THR A 64 8.54 -12.88 9.52
CA THR A 64 9.50 -12.92 10.62
C THR A 64 8.87 -13.47 11.90
N LEU A 65 9.71 -13.92 12.84
CA LEU A 65 9.26 -14.44 14.14
C LEU A 65 8.61 -13.34 14.99
N GLU A 66 9.15 -12.12 14.93
CA GLU A 66 8.62 -10.97 15.65
C GLU A 66 7.24 -10.59 15.12
N ALA A 67 7.06 -10.56 13.80
CA ALA A 67 5.76 -10.30 13.19
C ALA A 67 4.74 -11.38 13.57
N SER A 68 5.15 -12.66 13.58
CA SER A 68 4.31 -13.77 14.03
C SER A 68 3.87 -13.57 15.48
N ALA A 69 4.79 -13.21 16.37
CA ALA A 69 4.51 -12.99 17.79
C ALA A 69 3.63 -11.78 18.06
N MET A 70 3.92 -10.64 17.42
CA MET A 70 3.21 -9.39 17.67
C MET A 70 1.81 -9.39 17.05
N ALA A 71 1.68 -9.87 15.82
CA ALA A 71 0.42 -9.86 15.08
C ALA A 71 -0.43 -11.12 15.32
N ARG A 72 0.13 -12.15 15.97
CA ARG A 72 -0.52 -13.46 16.23
C ARG A 72 -0.96 -14.18 14.95
N ILE A 73 -0.08 -14.16 13.95
CA ILE A 73 -0.30 -14.78 12.63
C ILE A 73 0.78 -15.85 12.42
N PRO A 74 0.47 -17.01 11.79
CA PRO A 74 1.45 -18.06 11.55
C PRO A 74 2.67 -17.58 10.73
N LEU A 75 3.85 -18.10 11.06
CA LEU A 75 5.05 -17.88 10.25
C LEU A 75 4.94 -18.65 8.92
N VAL A 76 5.31 -18.01 7.82
CA VAL A 76 5.36 -18.62 6.49
C VAL A 76 6.09 -19.98 6.49
N GLY A 77 5.51 -20.97 5.82
CA GLY A 77 6.02 -22.35 5.81
C GLY A 77 5.70 -23.16 7.06
N THR A 78 4.93 -22.62 8.01
CA THR A 78 4.48 -23.29 9.23
C THR A 78 3.02 -22.98 9.52
N ASN A 79 2.40 -23.75 10.42
CA ASN A 79 1.07 -23.44 10.98
C ASN A 79 1.17 -22.95 12.44
N LYS A 80 2.32 -22.40 12.84
CA LYS A 80 2.61 -22.04 14.23
C LYS A 80 2.72 -20.53 14.40
N VAL A 81 2.07 -20.01 15.43
CA VAL A 81 2.33 -18.67 15.98
C VAL A 81 3.49 -18.79 16.96
N PHE A 82 4.52 -17.97 16.77
CA PHE A 82 5.69 -17.94 17.64
C PHE A 82 5.52 -16.86 18.71
N GLY A 83 5.93 -17.10 19.96
CA GLY A 83 5.83 -16.12 21.04
C GLY A 83 4.61 -16.26 21.96
N GLU A 84 3.74 -17.25 21.72
CA GLU A 84 2.87 -17.85 22.76
C GLU A 84 3.65 -18.81 23.67
#